data_AF-A0A8T7JW24-F1
#
_entry.id   AF-A0A8T7JW24-F1
#
_cell.length_a   1.000
_cell.length_b   1.000
_cell.length_c   1.000
_cell.angle_alpha   90.00
_cell.angle_beta   90.00
_cell.angle_gamma   90.00
#
_symmetry.space_group_name_H-M   'P 1'
#
loop_
_entity.id
_entity.type
_entity.pdbx_description
1 polymer ?
#
loop_
_entity_poly.entity_id
_entity_poly.type
_entity_poly.pdbx_seq_one_letter_code
_entity_poly.pdbx_strand_id
1 'polypeptide(L)'
;LGDLPKGVGLASNVRPPVQAAHVFATESAFLNAVLSTLRNELAQDGFVWVSWAKKTSNVPTDITEDVIREIALPLGFVDVKVCAVSEVWSGLKLVIRVSERK
;
A
#
# COMPACT_ATOMS: atom_id res chain seq x y z
N LEU A 1 -0.30 12.46 18.17
CA LEU A 1 0.70 12.52 17.08
C LEU A 1 1.63 13.67 17.42
N GLY A 2 2.94 13.43 17.50
CA GLY A 2 3.93 14.48 17.78
C GLY A 2 4.18 15.38 16.56
N ASP A 3 5.22 16.21 16.63
CA ASP A 3 5.61 17.07 15.51
C ASP A 3 6.07 16.27 14.29
N LEU A 4 5.78 16.79 13.10
CA LEU A 4 6.25 16.21 11.86
C LEU A 4 7.78 16.37 11.74
N PRO A 5 8.51 15.34 11.28
CA PRO A 5 9.95 15.46 11.05
C PRO A 5 10.28 16.58 10.05
N LYS A 6 11.48 17.14 10.18
CA LYS A 6 11.97 18.18 9.25
C LYS A 6 11.95 17.65 7.81
N GLY A 7 11.32 18.40 6.90
CA GLY A 7 11.17 18.02 5.50
C GLY A 7 9.90 17.21 5.19
N VAL A 8 9.09 16.90 6.21
CA VAL A 8 7.76 16.29 6.05
C VAL A 8 6.71 17.41 6.09
N GLY A 9 5.87 17.46 5.07
CA GLY A 9 4.73 18.36 5.01
C GLY A 9 3.43 17.57 4.87
N LEU A 10 2.34 18.16 5.33
CA LEU A 10 1.00 17.70 4.94
C LEU A 10 0.69 18.29 3.56
N ALA A 11 0.26 17.44 2.64
CA ALA A 11 -0.21 17.86 1.33
C ALA A 11 -1.65 17.42 1.17
N SER A 12 -2.51 18.31 0.67
CA SER A 12 -3.88 17.96 0.29
C SER A 12 -3.95 17.20 -1.02
N ASN A 13 -2.90 17.31 -1.86
CA ASN A 13 -2.77 16.65 -3.14
C ASN A 13 -1.34 16.11 -3.31
N VAL A 14 -1.23 14.87 -3.77
CA VAL A 14 0.03 14.29 -4.22
C VAL A 14 0.21 14.65 -5.70
N ARG A 15 1.44 14.92 -6.14
CA ARG A 15 1.75 15.15 -7.56
C ARG A 15 2.32 13.86 -8.17
N PRO A 16 1.61 13.23 -9.12
CA PRO A 16 2.16 12.11 -9.88
C PRO A 16 3.37 12.52 -10.73
N PRO A 17 4.28 11.58 -11.06
CA PRO A 17 4.24 10.19 -10.62
C PRO A 17 4.77 10.02 -9.20
N VAL A 18 4.12 9.14 -8.42
CA VAL A 18 4.52 8.78 -7.06
C VAL A 18 5.56 7.67 -7.12
N GLN A 19 6.76 7.89 -6.56
CA GLN A 19 7.79 6.86 -6.55
C GLN A 19 7.51 5.77 -5.49
N ALA A 20 6.94 6.16 -4.36
CA ALA A 20 6.64 5.28 -3.24
C ALA A 20 5.37 5.73 -2.53
N ALA A 21 4.50 4.79 -2.24
CA ALA A 21 3.35 4.99 -1.35
C ALA A 21 3.38 3.96 -0.21
N HIS A 22 2.87 4.34 0.96
CA HIS A 22 2.69 3.42 2.09
C HIS A 22 1.27 3.59 2.62
N VAL A 23 0.45 2.56 2.43
CA VAL A 23 -0.97 2.55 2.76
C VAL A 23 -1.18 1.67 3.98
N PHE A 24 -1.79 2.22 5.02
CA PHE A 24 -2.28 1.45 6.17
C PHE A 24 -3.80 1.31 6.02
N ALA A 25 -4.30 0.08 6.04
CA ALA A 25 -5.72 -0.18 5.83
C ALA A 25 -6.21 -1.32 6.73
N THR A 26 -7.47 -1.21 7.15
CA THR A 26 -8.24 -2.26 7.86
C THR A 26 -9.47 -2.71 7.08
N GLU A 27 -9.79 -2.02 5.98
CA GLU A 27 -10.97 -2.29 5.16
C GLU A 27 -10.57 -2.52 3.70
N SER A 28 -10.94 -3.68 3.17
CA SER A 28 -10.62 -4.14 1.82
C SER A 28 -11.19 -3.22 0.74
N ALA A 29 -12.39 -2.68 0.95
CA ALA A 29 -13.04 -1.73 0.05
C ALA A 29 -12.23 -0.43 -0.09
N PHE A 30 -11.73 0.10 1.04
CA PHE A 30 -10.85 1.26 1.04
C PHE A 30 -9.52 0.94 0.33
N LEU A 31 -8.91 -0.21 0.64
CA LEU A 31 -7.67 -0.63 0.00
C LEU A 31 -7.83 -0.73 -1.52
N ASN A 32 -8.92 -1.33 -2.01
CA ASN A 32 -9.21 -1.44 -3.44
C ASN A 32 -9.31 -0.07 -4.12
N ALA A 33 -10.03 0.88 -3.51
CA ALA A 33 -10.15 2.23 -4.03
C ALA A 33 -8.78 2.93 -4.12
N VAL A 34 -7.96 2.84 -3.06
CA VAL A 34 -6.63 3.46 -3.02
C VAL A 34 -5.67 2.82 -4.01
N LEU A 35 -5.63 1.49 -4.11
CA LEU A 35 -4.75 0.80 -5.07
C LEU A 35 -5.15 1.10 -6.52
N SER A 36 -6.45 1.24 -6.81
CA SER A 36 -6.94 1.64 -8.13
C SER A 36 -6.47 3.04 -8.51
N THR A 37 -6.51 4.00 -7.58
CA THR A 37 -5.95 5.34 -7.80
C THR A 37 -4.44 5.29 -7.99
N LEU A 38 -3.72 4.64 -7.07
CA LEU A 38 -2.26 4.53 -7.13
C LEU A 38 -1.77 3.85 -8.40
N ARG A 39 -2.52 2.90 -8.97
CA ARG A 39 -2.16 2.28 -10.24
C ARG A 39 -1.96 3.28 -11.39
N ASN A 40 -2.69 4.40 -11.35
CA ASN A 40 -2.62 5.47 -12.34
C ASN A 40 -1.62 6.56 -11.97
N GLU A 41 -1.32 6.72 -10.69
CA GLU A 41 -0.46 7.80 -10.17
C GLU A 41 0.98 7.35 -9.87
N LEU A 42 1.24 6.05 -9.76
CA LEU A 42 2.57 5.52 -9.44
C LEU A 42 3.51 5.61 -10.64
N ALA A 43 4.79 5.92 -10.37
CA ALA A 43 5.86 5.75 -11.34
C ALA A 43 5.93 4.30 -11.84
N GLN A 44 6.37 4.08 -13.09
CA GLN A 44 6.44 2.73 -13.67
C GLN A 44 7.39 1.79 -12.90
N ASP A 45 8.44 2.35 -12.29
CA ASP A 45 9.39 1.69 -11.39
C ASP A 45 9.13 1.98 -9.91
N GLY A 46 7.98 2.58 -9.59
CA GLY A 46 7.55 2.87 -8.23
C GLY A 46 7.02 1.63 -7.50
N PHE A 47 6.71 1.81 -6.21
CA PHE A 47 6.18 0.75 -5.37
C PHE A 47 5.16 1.24 -4.34
N VAL A 48 4.35 0.30 -3.85
CA VAL A 48 3.41 0.52 -2.75
C VAL A 48 3.72 -0.46 -1.63
N TRP A 49 3.83 0.01 -0.40
CA TRP A 49 3.71 -0.84 0.79
C TRP A 49 2.27 -0.82 1.25
N VAL A 50 1.63 -1.99 1.31
CA VAL A 50 0.32 -2.15 1.95
C VAL A 50 0.55 -2.76 3.32
N SER A 51 0.11 -2.06 4.36
CA SER A 51 0.17 -2.54 5.73
C SER A 51 -1.22 -2.84 6.25
N TRP A 52 -1.39 -4.08 6.72
CA TRP A 52 -2.63 -4.59 7.32
C TRP A 52 -2.37 -5.05 8.75
N ALA A 53 -3.40 -5.01 9.58
CA ALA A 53 -3.30 -5.42 10.97
C ALA A 53 -3.09 -6.94 11.08
N LYS A 54 -2.11 -7.34 11.88
CA LYS A 54 -1.87 -8.76 12.19
C LYS A 54 -3.07 -9.33 12.94
N LYS A 55 -3.36 -10.61 12.69
CA LYS A 55 -4.42 -11.34 13.40
C LYS A 55 -4.26 -11.30 14.93
N THR A 56 -3.03 -11.25 15.43
CA THR A 56 -2.71 -11.20 16.86
C THR A 56 -2.84 -9.82 17.50
N SER A 57 -3.05 -8.76 16.71
CA SER A 57 -3.07 -7.38 17.20
C SER A 57 -4.41 -6.93 17.81
N ASN A 58 -5.46 -7.75 17.71
CA ASN A 58 -6.84 -7.44 18.10
C ASN A 58 -7.45 -6.19 17.42
N VAL A 59 -6.80 -5.64 16.39
CA VAL A 59 -7.40 -4.58 15.54
C VAL A 59 -8.36 -5.24 14.56
N PRO A 60 -9.65 -4.85 14.52
CA PRO A 60 -10.60 -5.36 13.54
C PRO A 60 -10.15 -5.03 12.11
N THR A 61 -10.16 -6.04 11.25
CA THR A 61 -9.78 -5.90 9.84
C THR A 61 -10.44 -7.02 9.03
N ASP A 62 -10.87 -6.71 7.81
CA ASP A 62 -11.26 -7.72 6.81
C ASP A 62 -10.10 -8.07 5.84
N ILE A 63 -8.95 -7.42 6.01
CA ILE A 63 -7.76 -7.61 5.15
C ILE A 63 -6.86 -8.71 5.71
N THR A 64 -6.52 -9.66 4.83
CA THR A 64 -5.41 -10.61 4.98
C THR A 64 -4.39 -10.39 3.86
N GLU A 65 -3.25 -11.08 3.93
CA GLU A 65 -2.27 -11.06 2.82
C GLU A 65 -2.89 -11.50 1.49
N ASP A 66 -3.75 -12.52 1.52
CA ASP A 66 -4.44 -13.04 0.34
C ASP A 66 -5.44 -12.03 -0.23
N VAL A 67 -6.21 -11.36 0.62
CA VAL A 67 -7.12 -10.27 0.18
C VAL A 67 -6.34 -9.16 -0.52
N ILE A 68 -5.15 -8.80 -0.04
CA ILE A 68 -4.30 -7.81 -0.71
C ILE A 68 -3.92 -8.30 -2.10
N ARG A 69 -3.50 -9.57 -2.25
CA ARG A 69 -3.12 -10.14 -3.56
C ARG A 69 -4.31 -10.21 -4.52
N GLU A 70 -5.48 -10.62 -4.03
CA GLU A 70 -6.72 -10.68 -4.81
C GLU A 70 -7.11 -9.32 -5.39
N ILE A 71 -6.96 -8.24 -4.61
CA ILE A 71 -7.20 -6.87 -5.07
C ILE A 71 -6.08 -6.38 -6.01
N ALA A 72 -4.82 -6.65 -5.66
CA ALA A 72 -3.66 -6.09 -6.34
C ALA A 72 -3.41 -6.72 -7.72
N LEU A 73 -3.61 -8.03 -7.86
CA LEU A 73 -3.25 -8.78 -9.07
C LEU A 73 -4.02 -8.32 -10.32
N PRO A 74 -5.36 -8.10 -10.29
CA PRO A 74 -6.12 -7.60 -11.43
C PRO A 74 -5.74 -6.17 -11.83
N LEU A 75 -5.24 -5.36 -10.89
CA LEU A 75 -4.74 -4.02 -11.15
C LEU A 75 -3.35 -4.01 -11.81
N GLY A 76 -2.73 -5.18 -12.00
CA GLY A 76 -1.40 -5.31 -12.60
C GLY A 76 -0.25 -5.15 -11.59
N PHE A 77 -0.54 -5.19 -10.29
CA PHE A 77 0.50 -5.28 -9.27
C PHE A 77 0.94 -6.74 -9.04
N VAL A 78 2.16 -6.91 -8.54
CA VAL A 78 2.69 -8.17 -8.01
C VAL A 78 3.43 -7.88 -6.71
N ASP A 79 3.36 -8.81 -5.75
CA ASP A 79 4.12 -8.70 -4.51
C ASP A 79 5.56 -9.17 -4.68
N VAL A 80 6.47 -8.54 -3.94
CA VAL A 80 7.92 -8.83 -4.00
C VAL A 80 8.56 -9.06 -2.64
N LYS A 81 7.92 -8.59 -1.56
CA LYS A 81 8.46 -8.72 -0.21
C LYS A 81 7.37 -8.58 0.84
N VAL A 82 7.47 -9.36 1.89
CA VAL A 82 6.69 -9.22 3.13
C VAL A 82 7.61 -8.82 4.29
N CYS A 83 7.12 -8.01 5.24
CA CYS A 83 7.84 -7.69 6.48
C CYS A 83 6.89 -7.43 7.65
N ALA A 84 7.42 -7.49 8.87
CA ALA A 84 6.76 -6.89 10.03
C ALA A 84 7.11 -5.40 10.09
N VAL A 85 6.11 -4.53 10.05
CA VAL A 85 6.27 -3.07 10.14
C VAL A 85 6.31 -2.62 11.60
N SER A 86 5.52 -3.28 12.44
CA SER A 86 5.49 -3.10 13.90
C SER A 86 4.92 -4.34 14.56
N GLU A 87 4.67 -4.30 15.87
CA GLU A 87 3.92 -5.35 16.57
C GLU A 87 2.50 -5.53 16.02
N VAL A 88 1.86 -4.44 15.57
CA VAL A 88 0.47 -4.43 15.09
C VAL A 88 0.38 -4.72 13.60
N TRP A 89 1.31 -4.22 12.79
CA TRP A 89 1.18 -4.17 11.34
C TRP A 89 2.16 -5.10 10.63
N SER A 90 1.65 -5.92 9.70
CA SER A 90 2.46 -6.54 8.65
C SER A 90 2.48 -5.62 7.42
N GLY A 91 3.45 -5.80 6.52
CA GLY A 91 3.59 -5.04 5.29
C GLY A 91 3.87 -5.95 4.09
N LEU A 92 3.20 -5.70 2.96
CA LEU A 92 3.43 -6.37 1.68
C LEU A 92 3.80 -5.32 0.65
N LYS A 93 4.98 -5.48 0.04
CA LYS A 93 5.47 -4.59 -1.01
C LYS A 93 4.93 -5.05 -2.35
N LEU A 94 4.23 -4.15 -3.03
CA LEU A 94 3.70 -4.30 -4.37
C LEU A 94 4.50 -3.44 -5.35
N VAL A 95 4.70 -3.95 -6.57
CA VAL A 95 5.25 -3.22 -7.71
C VAL A 95 4.37 -3.44 -8.93
N ILE A 96 4.38 -2.51 -9.89
CA ILE A 96 3.74 -2.76 -11.18
C ILE A 96 4.48 -3.91 -11.86
N ARG A 97 3.74 -4.95 -12.27
CA ARG A 97 4.28 -6.11 -13.00
C ARG A 97 5.04 -5.63 -14.22
N VAL A 98 6.20 -6.22 -14.50
CA VAL A 98 7.07 -5.77 -15.60
C VAL A 98 6.34 -5.75 -16.95
N SER A 99 5.47 -6.72 -17.23
CA SER A 99 4.66 -6.77 -18.46
C SER A 99 3.62 -5.65 -18.58
N GLU A 100 3.27 -4.99 -17.47
CA GLU A 100 2.24 -3.94 -17.38
C GLU A 100 2.84 -2.53 -17.33
N ARG A 101 4.17 -2.42 -17.45
CA ARG A 101 4.90 -1.15 -17.49
C ARG A 101 4.91 -0.60 -18.92
N LYS A 102 4.74 0.71 -19.05
CA LYS A 102 4.78 1.45 -20.32
C LYS A 102 6.20 1.85 -20.69
#